data_AF-A0AAE2D673-F1
#
_entry.id   AF-A0AAE2D673-F1
#
_cell.length_a   1.000
_cell.length_b   1.000
_cell.length_c   1.000
_cell.angle_alpha   90.00
_cell.angle_beta   90.00
_cell.angle_gamma   90.00
#
_symmetry.space_group_name_H-M   'P 1'
#
loop_
_entity.id
_entity.type
_entity.pdbx_description
1 polymer ?
#
loop_
_entity_poly.entity_id
_entity_poly.type
_entity_poly.pdbx_seq_one_letter_code
_entity_poly.pdbx_strand_id
1 'polypeptide(L)'
;MKVKRQKTNRVEGDNEEVFIRLGDVPLDILRYNISMQSGSERKETRKSLLLKMGAKKPKNAYINYKELMQNKAKAKREAEMCTVDPYANFVNKTLPLKQTRKKGKNKGRDKLKKKISKYRRRR
;
A
#
# COMPACT_ATOMS: atom_id res chain seq x y z
N MET A 1 9.90 -42.95 -33.67
CA MET A 1 10.04 -41.61 -33.03
C MET A 1 8.85 -40.75 -33.40
N LYS A 2 8.17 -40.09 -32.44
CA LYS A 2 7.01 -39.22 -32.73
C LYS A 2 7.46 -37.75 -32.70
N VAL A 3 7.53 -37.13 -33.87
CA VAL A 3 7.83 -35.70 -34.01
C VAL A 3 6.58 -34.90 -33.64
N LYS A 4 6.64 -34.11 -32.56
CA LYS A 4 5.57 -33.17 -32.20
C LYS A 4 5.57 -32.02 -33.21
N ARG A 5 4.52 -31.93 -34.02
CA ARG A 5 4.24 -30.76 -34.85
C ARG A 5 3.98 -29.56 -33.95
N GLN A 6 4.83 -28.55 -34.04
CA GLN A 6 4.58 -27.25 -33.41
C GLN A 6 3.44 -26.57 -34.19
N LYS A 7 2.36 -26.22 -33.50
CA LYS A 7 1.31 -25.35 -34.06
C LYS A 7 1.87 -23.93 -34.06
N THR A 8 2.15 -23.40 -35.25
CA THR A 8 2.35 -21.97 -35.43
C THR A 8 0.98 -21.31 -35.45
N ASN A 9 0.69 -20.48 -34.43
CA ASN A 9 -0.50 -19.64 -34.46
C ASN A 9 -0.27 -18.56 -35.52
N ARG A 10 -0.94 -18.69 -36.67
CA ARG A 10 -1.13 -17.57 -37.59
C ARG A 10 -2.06 -16.59 -36.87
N VAL A 11 -1.58 -15.39 -36.61
CA VAL A 11 -2.40 -14.28 -36.11
C VAL A 11 -3.03 -13.66 -37.35
N GLU A 12 -4.25 -14.11 -37.68
CA GLU A 12 -5.09 -13.41 -38.64
C GLU A 12 -5.54 -12.11 -37.98
N GLY A 13 -5.26 -11.00 -38.66
CA GLY A 13 -5.50 -9.66 -38.16
C GLY A 13 -6.99 -9.32 -38.22
N ASP A 14 -7.72 -9.74 -37.20
CA ASP A 14 -9.04 -9.20 -36.94
C ASP A 14 -8.86 -7.75 -36.46
N ASN A 15 -9.36 -6.80 -37.24
CA ASN A 15 -9.47 -5.40 -36.84
C ASN A 15 -10.55 -5.29 -35.77
N GLU A 16 -10.27 -5.81 -34.57
CA GLU A 16 -11.13 -5.66 -33.42
C GLU A 16 -11.05 -4.20 -32.94
N GLU A 17 -12.17 -3.49 -32.98
CA GLU A 17 -12.29 -2.15 -32.39
C GLU A 17 -12.04 -2.25 -30.88
N VAL A 18 -10.85 -1.84 -30.43
CA VAL A 18 -10.49 -1.83 -29.01
C VAL A 18 -11.02 -0.53 -28.38
N PHE A 19 -12.04 -0.65 -27.55
CA PHE A 19 -12.54 0.47 -26.75
C PHE A 19 -11.56 0.79 -25.60
N ILE A 20 -10.78 1.85 -25.76
CA ILE A 20 -9.79 2.29 -24.77
C ILE A 20 -10.34 3.46 -23.96
N ARG A 21 -10.23 3.37 -22.63
CA ARG A 21 -10.49 4.54 -21.76
C ARG A 21 -9.31 5.49 -21.84
N LEU A 22 -9.55 6.75 -22.21
CA LEU A 22 -8.49 7.76 -22.39
C LEU A 22 -7.58 7.95 -21.16
N GLY A 23 -8.11 7.78 -19.94
CA GLY A 23 -7.32 7.86 -18.71
C GLY A 23 -6.34 6.70 -18.49
N ASP A 24 -6.61 5.53 -19.08
CA ASP A 24 -5.77 4.34 -18.95
C ASP A 24 -4.71 4.26 -20.06
N VAL A 25 -4.86 5.03 -21.15
CA VAL A 25 -3.95 5.04 -22.32
C VAL A 25 -2.47 5.14 -21.93
N PRO A 26 -2.03 6.07 -21.06
CA PRO A 26 -0.61 6.15 -20.70
C PRO A 26 -0.11 4.89 -20.00
N LEU A 27 -0.97 4.25 -19.19
CA LEU A 27 -0.63 3.04 -18.45
C LEU A 27 -0.61 1.82 -19.38
N ASP A 28 -1.47 1.80 -20.39
CA ASP A 28 -1.51 0.75 -21.40
C ASP A 28 -0.32 0.83 -22.37
N ILE A 29 0.12 2.03 -22.75
CA ILE A 29 1.39 2.24 -23.47
C ILE A 29 2.57 1.71 -22.64
N LEU A 30 2.62 2.03 -21.35
CA LEU A 30 3.67 1.52 -20.47
C LEU A 30 3.64 -0.01 -20.34
N ARG A 31 2.45 -0.61 -20.26
CA ARG A 31 2.28 -2.09 -20.24
C ARG A 31 2.77 -2.71 -21.54
N TYR A 32 2.47 -2.10 -22.68
CA TYR A 32 2.92 -2.54 -24.00
C TYR A 32 4.45 -2.48 -24.11
N ASN A 33 5.06 -1.35 -23.73
CA ASN A 33 6.52 -1.18 -23.74
C ASN A 33 7.22 -2.23 -22.86
N ILE A 34 6.68 -2.51 -21.68
CA ILE A 34 7.18 -3.57 -20.80
C ILE A 34 6.98 -4.96 -21.42
N SER A 35 5.91 -5.17 -22.20
CA SER A 35 5.67 -6.43 -22.88
C SER A 35 6.74 -6.75 -23.92
N MET A 36 7.31 -5.73 -24.55
CA MET A 36 8.41 -5.83 -25.52
C MET A 36 9.77 -6.14 -24.89
N GLN A 37 9.92 -5.94 -23.59
CA GLN A 37 11.13 -6.31 -22.86
C GLN A 37 11.20 -7.84 -22.68
N SER A 38 12.40 -8.37 -22.40
CA SER A 38 12.61 -9.78 -22.07
C SER A 38 13.35 -9.93 -20.74
N GLY A 39 13.31 -11.12 -20.13
CA GLY A 39 14.09 -11.42 -18.92
C GLY A 39 13.47 -11.03 -17.57
N SER A 40 14.31 -10.97 -16.55
CA SER A 40 13.95 -10.65 -15.15
C SER A 40 13.52 -9.20 -14.98
N GLU A 41 14.18 -8.28 -15.68
CA GLU A 41 13.91 -6.84 -15.63
C GLU A 41 12.46 -6.52 -16.01
N ARG A 42 11.91 -7.18 -17.04
CA ARG A 42 10.48 -7.10 -17.40
C ARG A 42 9.56 -7.41 -16.22
N LYS A 43 9.88 -8.43 -15.43
CA LYS A 43 9.02 -8.86 -14.32
C LYS A 43 9.02 -7.82 -13.20
N GLU A 44 10.16 -7.17 -12.98
CA GLU A 44 10.33 -6.12 -11.97
C GLU A 44 9.66 -4.82 -12.39
N THR A 45 9.86 -4.38 -13.65
CA THR A 45 9.20 -3.20 -14.22
C THR A 45 7.68 -3.38 -14.27
N ARG A 46 7.21 -4.58 -14.64
CA ARG A 46 5.77 -4.90 -14.60
C ARG A 46 5.22 -4.83 -13.18
N LYS A 47 5.91 -5.42 -12.19
CA LYS A 47 5.47 -5.38 -10.80
C LYS A 47 5.39 -3.94 -10.27
N SER A 48 6.41 -3.13 -10.53
CA SER A 48 6.44 -1.74 -10.05
C SER A 48 5.34 -0.89 -10.68
N LEU A 49 5.07 -1.05 -11.98
CA LEU A 49 3.95 -0.39 -12.64
C LEU A 49 2.60 -0.81 -12.05
N LEU A 50 2.37 -2.11 -11.88
CA LEU A 50 1.10 -2.60 -11.31
C LEU A 50 0.86 -2.06 -9.89
N LEU A 51 1.91 -1.96 -9.07
CA LEU A 51 1.80 -1.37 -7.74
C LEU A 51 1.40 0.12 -7.80
N LYS A 52 1.91 0.89 -8.78
CA LYS A 52 1.50 2.28 -9.01
C LYS A 52 0.04 2.39 -9.47
N MET A 53 -0.44 1.40 -10.23
CA MET A 53 -1.83 1.31 -10.68
C MET A 53 -2.82 0.85 -9.58
N GLY A 54 -2.37 0.70 -8.33
CA GLY A 54 -3.22 0.27 -7.22
C GLY A 54 -3.38 -1.24 -7.10
N ALA A 55 -2.53 -2.04 -7.77
CA ALA A 55 -2.49 -3.47 -7.50
C ALA A 55 -2.12 -3.73 -6.03
N LYS A 56 -2.67 -4.82 -5.48
CA LYS A 56 -2.40 -5.23 -4.10
C LYS A 56 -0.91 -5.48 -3.91
N LYS A 57 -0.34 -4.88 -2.84
CA LYS A 57 1.06 -5.10 -2.45
C LYS A 57 1.32 -6.60 -2.19
N PRO A 58 2.52 -7.11 -2.50
CA PRO A 58 2.88 -8.49 -2.19
C PRO A 58 2.75 -8.73 -0.68
N LYS A 59 2.43 -9.98 -0.31
CA LYS A 59 2.37 -10.38 1.10
C LYS A 59 3.78 -10.29 1.68
N ASN A 60 3.93 -9.55 2.79
CA ASN A 60 5.20 -9.50 3.51
C ASN A 60 5.60 -10.91 3.94
N ALA A 61 6.89 -11.21 3.87
CA ALA A 61 7.44 -12.43 4.44
C ALA A 61 7.11 -12.50 5.95
N TYR A 62 7.01 -13.71 6.48
CA TYR A 62 6.90 -13.89 7.91
C TYR A 62 8.19 -13.40 8.58
N ILE A 63 8.04 -12.69 9.70
CA ILE A 63 9.16 -12.17 10.49
C ILE A 63 8.87 -12.57 11.94
N ASN A 64 9.89 -13.06 12.65
CA ASN A 64 9.77 -13.36 14.07
C ASN A 64 9.46 -12.08 14.86
N TYR A 65 8.59 -12.16 15.87
CA TYR A 65 8.22 -11.00 16.68
C TYR A 65 9.44 -10.29 17.32
N LYS A 66 10.44 -11.04 17.79
CA LYS A 66 11.65 -10.46 18.38
C LYS A 66 12.41 -9.60 17.36
N GLU A 67 12.58 -10.11 16.15
CA GLU A 67 13.24 -9.39 15.05
C GLU A 67 12.41 -8.17 14.60
N LEU A 68 11.09 -8.31 14.52
CA LEU A 68 10.19 -7.22 14.18
C LEU A 68 10.33 -6.05 15.17
N MET A 69 10.44 -6.34 16.47
CA MET A 69 10.62 -5.32 17.49
C MET A 69 12.00 -4.66 17.42
N GLN A 70 13.05 -5.43 17.18
CA GLN A 70 14.41 -4.89 16.98
C GLN A 70 14.48 -3.99 15.75
N ASN A 71 13.88 -4.39 14.63
CA ASN A 71 13.86 -3.61 13.39
C ASN A 71 13.09 -2.30 13.57
N LYS A 72 11.96 -2.32 14.29
CA LYS A 72 11.22 -1.09 14.62
C LYS A 72 12.05 -0.13 15.48
N ALA A 73 12.78 -0.66 16.47
CA ALA A 73 13.65 0.16 17.32
C ALA A 73 14.81 0.78 16.53
N LYS A 74 15.44 0.02 15.62
CA LYS A 74 16.49 0.52 14.72
C LYS A 74 15.96 1.60 13.77
N ALA A 75 14.85 1.33 13.08
CA ALA A 75 14.24 2.30 12.16
C ALA A 75 13.85 3.61 12.86
N LYS A 76 13.37 3.55 14.11
CA LYS A 76 13.07 4.75 14.90
C LYS A 76 14.33 5.57 15.18
N ARG A 77 15.43 4.92 15.59
CA ARG A 77 16.72 5.59 15.81
C ARG A 77 17.26 6.21 14.52
N GLU A 78 17.21 5.49 13.41
CA GLU A 78 17.66 5.98 12.09
C GLU A 78 16.84 7.20 11.63
N ALA A 79 15.52 7.18 11.83
CA ALA A 79 14.66 8.31 11.52
C ALA A 79 15.00 9.53 12.39
N GLU A 80 15.22 9.35 13.69
CA GLU A 80 15.64 10.42 14.60
C GLU A 80 16.98 11.04 14.17
N MET A 81 17.97 10.23 13.77
CA MET A 81 19.26 10.72 13.27
C MET A 81 19.11 11.51 11.95
N CYS A 82 18.20 11.11 11.07
CA CYS A 82 18.00 11.76 9.76
C CYS A 82 17.20 13.07 9.85
N THR A 83 16.39 13.27 10.91
CA THR A 83 15.58 14.49 11.11
C THR A 83 16.31 15.67 11.72
N VAL A 84 17.59 15.52 12.10
CA VAL A 84 18.37 16.64 12.66
C VAL A 84 19.04 17.42 11.53
N ASP A 85 18.24 18.15 10.74
CA ASP A 85 18.75 19.37 10.11
C ASP A 85 18.60 20.51 11.13
N PRO A 86 19.70 20.97 11.76
CA PRO A 86 19.63 22.06 12.73
C PRO A 86 19.13 23.38 12.13
N TYR A 87 19.16 23.54 10.80
CA TYR A 87 18.72 24.76 10.11
C TYR A 87 17.22 24.79 9.77
N ALA A 88 16.56 23.63 9.64
CA ALA A 88 15.14 23.56 9.28
C ALA A 88 14.19 24.03 10.40
N ASN A 89 14.63 23.94 11.67
CA ASN A 89 13.80 24.24 12.84
C ASN A 89 13.89 25.69 13.34
N PHE A 90 14.76 26.52 12.77
CA PHE A 90 14.99 27.88 13.28
C PHE A 90 13.93 28.90 12.82
N VAL A 91 13.24 28.65 11.71
CA VAL A 91 12.40 29.66 11.04
C VAL A 91 10.91 29.60 11.44
N ASN A 92 10.44 28.50 12.03
CA ASN A 92 9.01 28.32 12.36
C ASN A 92 8.70 28.50 13.86
N LYS A 93 9.10 29.65 14.44
CA LYS A 93 8.53 30.10 15.73
C LYS A 93 7.14 30.71 15.48
N THR A 94 6.16 29.89 15.10
CA THR A 94 4.77 30.33 14.97
C THR A 94 4.08 30.35 16.33
N LEU A 95 3.39 31.47 16.61
CA LEU A 95 2.63 31.83 17.81
C LEU A 95 1.75 30.70 18.38
N PRO A 96 1.48 30.69 19.71
CA PRO A 96 0.68 29.63 20.34
C PRO A 96 -0.74 29.59 19.75
N LEU A 97 -1.07 28.45 19.12
CA LEU A 97 -2.43 28.10 18.71
C LEU A 97 -3.34 28.12 19.93
N LYS A 98 -4.31 29.04 19.95
CA LYS A 98 -5.36 29.12 20.98
C LYS A 98 -5.97 27.73 21.17
N GLN A 99 -5.78 27.14 22.35
CA GLN A 99 -6.33 25.84 22.70
C GLN A 99 -7.86 25.91 22.62
N THR A 100 -8.46 25.38 21.55
CA THR A 100 -9.90 25.19 21.49
C THR A 100 -10.25 24.05 22.45
N ARG A 101 -10.84 24.41 23.61
CA ARG A 101 -11.36 23.46 24.59
C ARG A 101 -12.40 22.56 23.91
N LYS A 102 -12.02 21.33 23.56
CA LYS A 102 -12.98 20.30 23.11
C LYS A 102 -13.84 19.91 24.30
N LYS A 103 -15.11 20.38 24.35
CA LYS A 103 -16.11 19.87 25.30
C LYS A 103 -16.30 18.37 25.07
N GLY A 104 -15.88 17.55 26.02
CA GLY A 104 -16.00 16.09 25.96
C GLY A 104 -17.47 15.65 25.94
N LYS A 105 -17.92 15.07 24.82
CA LYS A 105 -19.17 14.32 24.74
C LYS A 105 -18.95 12.89 25.22
N ASN A 106 -18.90 12.68 26.53
CA ASN A 106 -18.93 11.33 27.12
C ASN A 106 -19.87 11.31 28.33
N LYS A 107 -21.17 11.51 28.11
CA LYS A 107 -22.22 11.25 29.13
C LYS A 107 -23.12 10.04 28.78
N GLY A 108 -22.79 9.26 27.75
CA GLY A 108 -23.67 8.19 27.25
C GLY A 108 -23.25 6.75 27.55
N ARG A 109 -21.96 6.47 27.81
CA ARG A 109 -21.47 5.07 27.85
C ARG A 109 -21.69 4.34 29.18
N ASP A 110 -21.98 5.07 30.26
CA ASP A 110 -22.06 4.47 31.59
C ASP A 110 -23.39 3.75 31.87
N LYS A 111 -24.45 4.07 31.11
CA LYS A 111 -25.75 3.42 31.25
C LYS A 111 -25.81 2.01 30.65
N LEU A 112 -24.90 1.66 29.73
CA LEU A 112 -24.89 0.34 29.08
C LEU A 112 -24.23 -0.74 29.96
N LYS A 113 -23.23 -0.38 30.77
CA LYS A 113 -22.53 -1.33 31.65
C LYS A 113 -23.41 -1.87 32.79
N LYS A 114 -24.34 -1.07 33.31
CA LYS A 114 -25.25 -1.50 34.40
C LYS A 114 -26.32 -2.50 33.96
N LYS A 115 -26.69 -2.55 32.68
CA LYS A 115 -27.69 -3.53 32.19
C LYS A 115 -27.08 -4.92 32.00
N ILE A 116 -25.83 -5.02 31.58
CA ILE A 116 -25.17 -6.31 31.33
C ILE A 116 -24.80 -7.02 32.66
N SER A 117 -24.46 -6.28 33.72
CA SER A 117 -24.06 -6.91 34.99
C SER A 117 -25.21 -7.55 35.78
N LYS A 118 -26.48 -7.18 35.50
CA LYS A 118 -27.64 -7.75 36.21
C LYS A 118 -28.02 -9.16 35.73
N TYR A 119 -27.63 -9.55 34.51
CA TYR A 119 -27.96 -10.86 33.94
C TYR A 119 -26.94 -11.96 34.24
N ARG A 120 -25.81 -11.64 34.89
CA ARG A 120 -24.70 -12.60 35.10
C ARG A 120 -24.67 -13.25 36.49
N ARG A 121 -25.69 -13.07 37.33
CA ARG A 121 -25.78 -13.63 38.70
C ARG A 121 -26.94 -14.62 38.91
N ARG A 122 -27.41 -15.27 37.86
CA ARG A 122 -28.33 -16.42 37.97
C ARG A 122 -27.82 -17.56 37.10
N ARG A 123 -26.82 -18.27 37.59
CA ARG A 123 -26.49 -19.65 37.29
C ARG A 123 -25.92 -20.26 38.55
#